data_AF-A0AA41RWN6-F1
#
_entry.id   AF-A0AA41RWN6-F1
#
_cell.length_a   1.000
_cell.length_b   1.000
_cell.length_c   1.000
_cell.angle_alpha   90.00
_cell.angle_beta   90.00
_cell.angle_gamma   90.00
#
_symmetry.space_group_name_H-M   'P 1'
#
loop_
_entity.id
_entity.type
_entity.pdbx_description
1 polymer ?
#
loop_
_entity_poly.entity_id
_entity_poly.type
_entity_poly.pdbx_seq_one_letter_code
_entity_poly.pdbx_strand_id
1 'polypeptide(L)'
;MTSDSTSISTTSVHVTALDGLVNVNSVFTIAVFVGLSLTTPGQHSLENKDICDAGIDVAKRLLVFEVVSFSFFLFSSLIAQGLKLAINLLNSKDVDEAVRAHINIKVLRFGMLGSAIGSVMGCIFLMLSMVNVIEIRLGLLSCGSKAAVRAVATLTTLVSSALLVYITTAVYAFMH
;
A
#
# COMPACT_ATOMS: atom_id res chain seq x y z
N MET A 1 39.10 9.09 -25.64
CA MET A 1 40.07 8.80 -24.58
C MET A 1 39.97 9.97 -23.61
N THR A 2 39.20 9.85 -22.53
CA THR A 2 39.61 9.32 -21.19
C THR A 2 40.55 10.29 -20.47
N SER A 3 40.31 10.74 -19.23
CA SER A 3 39.20 10.53 -18.28
C SER A 3 39.24 11.60 -17.17
N ASP A 4 38.22 11.63 -16.30
CA ASP A 4 38.20 11.91 -14.83
C ASP A 4 39.32 12.70 -14.11
N SER A 5 39.11 13.36 -12.96
CA SER A 5 37.94 13.86 -12.17
C SER A 5 38.54 14.56 -10.90
N THR A 6 37.91 14.92 -9.76
CA THR A 6 36.55 14.96 -9.16
C THR A 6 36.59 16.11 -8.13
N SER A 7 35.56 16.96 -7.97
CA SER A 7 35.28 17.61 -6.67
C SER A 7 33.87 18.23 -6.55
N ILE A 8 33.42 18.42 -5.30
CA ILE A 8 32.25 19.20 -4.81
C ILE A 8 30.85 18.71 -5.24
N SER A 9 30.17 17.93 -4.37
CA SER A 9 28.77 18.16 -3.89
C SER A 9 28.15 16.92 -3.17
N THR A 10 28.81 16.38 -2.15
CA THR A 10 28.34 15.16 -1.44
C THR A 10 27.42 15.45 -0.24
N THR A 11 26.36 16.26 -0.41
CA THR A 11 25.50 16.68 0.72
C THR A 11 24.03 17.00 0.36
N SER A 12 23.38 16.21 -0.50
CA SER A 12 21.97 16.46 -0.91
C SER A 12 21.02 15.25 -0.87
N VAL A 13 21.32 14.23 -0.07
CA VAL A 13 20.57 12.94 -0.06
C VAL A 13 19.71 12.73 1.21
N HIS A 14 19.82 13.60 2.23
CA HIS A 14 19.20 13.37 3.54
C HIS A 14 18.02 14.30 3.91
N VAL A 15 17.13 14.61 2.96
CA VAL A 15 15.82 15.23 3.24
C VAL A 15 14.68 14.51 2.51
N THR A 16 14.87 14.14 1.24
CA THR A 16 13.84 13.56 0.34
C THR A 16 13.20 12.27 0.86
N ALA A 17 13.86 11.55 1.76
CA ALA A 17 13.37 10.29 2.34
C ALA A 17 12.36 10.45 3.50
N LEU A 18 11.93 11.68 3.82
CA LEU A 18 10.80 11.99 4.71
C LEU A 18 9.57 12.48 3.95
N ASP A 19 9.77 13.21 2.85
CA ASP A 19 8.73 13.82 2.01
C ASP A 19 7.70 12.78 1.52
N GLY A 20 8.21 11.65 1.01
CA GLY A 20 7.38 10.53 0.55
C GLY A 20 6.42 9.97 1.61
N LEU A 21 6.77 10.02 2.91
CA LEU A 21 5.90 9.54 3.98
C LEU A 21 4.68 10.44 4.18
N VAL A 22 4.89 11.77 4.21
CA VAL A 22 3.82 12.75 4.44
C VAL A 22 2.82 12.69 3.28
N ASN A 23 3.34 12.52 2.06
CA ASN A 23 2.54 12.38 0.85
C ASN A 23 1.63 11.13 0.87
N VAL A 24 2.15 9.93 1.16
CA VAL A 24 1.32 8.71 1.18
C VAL A 24 0.19 8.82 2.21
N ASN A 25 0.45 9.37 3.40
CA ASN A 25 -0.58 9.53 4.44
C ASN A 25 -1.66 10.55 4.06
N SER A 26 -1.27 11.62 3.37
CA SER A 26 -2.21 12.62 2.84
C SER A 26 -3.04 12.07 1.68
N VAL A 27 -2.42 11.44 0.69
CA VAL A 27 -3.10 10.79 -0.45
C VAL A 27 -4.06 9.69 0.02
N PHE A 28 -3.68 8.91 1.04
CA PHE A 28 -4.58 7.92 1.62
C PHE A 28 -5.79 8.58 2.32
N THR A 29 -5.57 9.66 3.09
CA THR A 29 -6.67 10.40 3.74
C THR A 29 -7.63 10.99 2.69
N ILE A 30 -7.10 11.47 1.56
CA ILE A 30 -7.90 11.93 0.42
C ILE A 30 -8.70 10.77 -0.19
N ALA A 31 -8.10 9.59 -0.36
CA ALA A 31 -8.80 8.40 -0.84
C ALA A 31 -10.02 8.05 0.05
N VAL A 32 -9.86 8.02 1.38
CA VAL A 32 -10.96 7.76 2.33
C VAL A 32 -12.09 8.79 2.20
N PHE A 33 -11.76 10.08 2.13
CA PHE A 33 -12.77 11.13 1.97
C PHE A 33 -13.46 11.08 0.59
N VAL A 34 -12.75 10.68 -0.46
CA VAL A 34 -13.32 10.44 -1.79
C VAL A 34 -14.22 9.20 -1.77
N GLY A 35 -13.80 8.08 -1.18
CA GLY A 35 -14.59 6.86 -1.03
C GLY A 35 -15.93 7.13 -0.33
N LEU A 36 -15.89 7.80 0.82
CA LEU A 36 -17.06 8.27 1.55
C LEU A 36 -17.99 9.15 0.67
N SER A 37 -17.43 10.11 -0.06
CA SER A 37 -18.20 10.99 -0.95
C SER A 37 -18.86 10.24 -2.11
N LEU A 38 -18.17 9.24 -2.68
CA LEU A 38 -18.66 8.41 -3.76
C LEU A 38 -19.78 7.46 -3.32
N THR A 39 -19.86 7.09 -2.03
CA THR A 39 -20.93 6.26 -1.42
C THR A 39 -22.23 7.02 -1.07
N THR A 40 -22.48 8.18 -1.67
CA THR A 40 -23.75 8.92 -1.47
C THR A 40 -24.95 8.06 -1.94
N PRO A 41 -25.96 7.77 -1.09
CA PRO A 41 -27.10 6.92 -1.47
C PRO A 41 -27.92 7.52 -2.62
N GLY A 42 -28.40 6.67 -3.54
CA GLY A 42 -29.20 7.09 -4.71
C GLY A 42 -28.40 7.44 -5.97
N GLN A 43 -27.12 7.06 -6.03
CA GLN A 43 -26.37 7.01 -7.28
C GLN A 43 -26.80 5.78 -8.10
N HIS A 44 -27.66 5.96 -9.11
CA HIS A 44 -27.90 4.91 -10.10
C HIS A 44 -26.59 4.55 -10.83
N SER A 45 -26.30 3.25 -10.92
CA SER A 45 -25.31 2.69 -11.82
C SER A 45 -25.45 3.19 -13.27
N LEU A 46 -24.34 3.23 -14.01
CA LEU A 46 -24.33 3.46 -15.46
C LEU A 46 -25.02 2.34 -16.26
N GLU A 47 -25.32 1.20 -15.63
CA GLU A 47 -26.13 0.14 -16.22
C GLU A 47 -27.63 0.44 -16.03
N ASN A 48 -28.33 0.75 -17.12
CA ASN A 48 -29.70 1.29 -17.15
C ASN A 48 -30.82 0.28 -16.77
N LYS A 49 -30.68 -0.38 -15.61
CA LYS A 49 -31.62 -1.32 -14.99
C LYS A 49 -31.43 -1.33 -13.47
N ASP A 50 -32.46 -0.98 -12.72
CA ASP A 50 -32.41 -0.89 -11.24
C ASP A 50 -32.05 -2.23 -10.55
N ILE A 51 -32.32 -3.35 -11.22
CA ILE A 51 -31.98 -4.72 -10.76
C ILE A 51 -30.46 -4.94 -10.64
N CYS A 52 -29.65 -4.16 -11.38
CA CYS A 52 -28.20 -4.31 -11.44
C CYS A 52 -27.44 -3.20 -10.69
N ASP A 53 -28.16 -2.36 -9.95
CA ASP A 53 -27.60 -1.28 -9.15
C ASP A 53 -27.00 -1.79 -7.82
N ALA A 54 -25.99 -1.10 -7.29
CA ALA A 54 -25.23 -1.59 -6.15
C ALA A 54 -25.91 -1.28 -4.81
N GLY A 55 -26.46 -2.32 -4.17
CA GLY A 55 -27.11 -2.20 -2.86
C GLY A 55 -26.19 -1.67 -1.75
N ILE A 56 -26.82 -1.07 -0.72
CA ILE A 56 -26.16 -0.42 0.43
C ILE A 56 -25.14 -1.33 1.16
N ASP A 57 -25.29 -2.66 1.08
CA ASP A 57 -24.33 -3.61 1.62
C ASP A 57 -22.94 -3.53 0.93
N VAL A 58 -22.89 -3.26 -0.38
CA VAL A 58 -21.64 -3.08 -1.14
C VAL A 58 -20.93 -1.80 -0.68
N ALA A 59 -21.66 -0.69 -0.52
CA ALA A 59 -21.13 0.55 0.03
C ALA A 59 -20.62 0.38 1.48
N LYS A 60 -21.31 -0.40 2.31
CA LYS A 60 -20.85 -0.72 3.67
C LYS A 60 -19.57 -1.58 3.66
N ARG A 61 -19.46 -2.56 2.76
CA ARG A 61 -18.25 -3.40 2.60
C ARG A 61 -17.05 -2.59 2.11
N LEU A 62 -17.25 -1.67 1.16
CA LEU A 62 -16.24 -0.73 0.67
C LEU A 62 -15.58 0.01 1.85
N LEU A 63 -16.37 0.70 2.67
CA LEU A 63 -15.85 1.47 3.81
C LEU A 63 -15.13 0.59 4.85
N VAL A 64 -15.63 -0.62 5.11
CA VAL A 64 -14.96 -1.57 6.01
C VAL A 64 -13.62 -2.04 5.44
N PHE A 65 -13.56 -2.45 4.17
CA PHE A 65 -12.31 -2.87 3.54
C PHE A 65 -11.31 -1.72 3.42
N GLU A 66 -11.76 -0.50 3.15
CA GLU A 66 -10.91 0.68 3.10
C GLU A 66 -10.28 0.99 4.46
N VAL A 67 -11.07 1.09 5.55
CA VAL A 67 -10.56 1.34 6.91
C VAL A 67 -9.66 0.21 7.42
N VAL A 68 -9.95 -1.05 7.06
CA VAL A 68 -9.08 -2.19 7.38
C VAL A 68 -7.77 -2.11 6.58
N SER A 69 -7.81 -1.80 5.28
CA SER A 69 -6.60 -1.62 4.46
C SER A 69 -5.71 -0.49 4.99
N PHE A 70 -6.31 0.63 5.41
CA PHE A 70 -5.62 1.76 6.02
C PHE A 70 -4.86 1.34 7.27
N SER A 71 -5.53 0.59 8.15
CA SER A 71 -4.96 0.11 9.41
C SER A 71 -3.71 -0.76 9.17
N PHE A 72 -3.76 -1.63 8.15
CA PHE A 72 -2.62 -2.46 7.75
C PHE A 72 -1.48 -1.66 7.10
N PHE A 73 -1.78 -0.68 6.25
CA PHE A 73 -0.76 0.20 5.65
C PHE A 73 -0.10 1.14 6.67
N LEU A 74 -0.88 1.73 7.59
CA LEU A 74 -0.36 2.50 8.73
C LEU A 74 0.57 1.64 9.59
N PHE A 75 0.12 0.44 9.98
CA PHE A 75 0.91 -0.50 10.78
C PHE A 75 2.23 -0.86 10.10
N SER A 76 2.20 -1.20 8.81
CA SER A 76 3.40 -1.45 8.01
C SER A 76 4.33 -0.25 7.96
N SER A 77 3.80 0.94 7.67
CA SER A 77 4.57 2.19 7.58
C SER A 77 5.19 2.56 8.93
N LEU A 78 4.46 2.44 10.03
CA LEU A 78 4.96 2.72 11.39
C LEU A 78 6.08 1.75 11.79
N ILE A 79 5.98 0.47 11.42
CA ILE A 79 7.07 -0.49 11.63
C ILE A 79 8.30 -0.12 10.80
N ALA A 80 8.14 0.18 9.50
CA ALA A 80 9.24 0.58 8.64
C ALA A 80 9.95 1.87 9.12
N GLN A 81 9.17 2.87 9.55
CA GLN A 81 9.68 4.10 10.16
C GLN A 81 10.39 3.85 11.49
N GLY A 82 9.76 3.13 12.41
CA GLY A 82 10.31 2.82 13.73
C GLY A 82 11.61 2.01 13.63
N LEU A 83 11.68 1.10 12.67
CA LEU A 83 12.87 0.32 12.35
C LEU A 83 13.99 1.19 11.76
N LYS A 84 13.67 2.11 10.82
CA LYS A 84 14.63 3.09 10.28
C LYS A 84 15.17 4.02 11.38
N LEU A 85 14.31 4.47 12.29
CA LEU A 85 14.70 5.28 13.44
C LEU A 85 15.58 4.49 14.42
N ALA A 86 15.24 3.23 14.71
CA ALA A 86 16.03 2.35 15.56
C ALA A 86 17.45 2.14 14.99
N ILE A 87 17.57 1.85 13.68
CA ILE A 87 18.88 1.73 13.01
C ILE A 87 19.69 3.02 13.15
N ASN A 88 19.08 4.19 12.97
CA ASN A 88 19.78 5.47 13.06
C ASN A 88 20.24 5.79 14.50
N LEU A 89 19.39 5.57 15.50
CA LEU A 89 19.73 5.75 16.91
C LEU A 89 20.78 4.73 17.41
N LEU A 90 20.80 3.52 16.84
CA LEU A 90 21.86 2.55 17.07
C LEU A 90 23.18 3.04 16.46
N ASN A 91 23.19 3.43 15.18
CA ASN A 91 24.40 3.88 14.48
C ASN A 91 25.05 5.12 15.16
N SER A 92 24.27 5.93 15.88
CA SER A 92 24.74 7.07 16.69
C SER A 92 25.28 6.70 18.09
N LYS A 93 25.44 5.42 18.43
CA LYS A 93 26.00 4.96 19.71
C LYS A 93 27.05 3.87 19.48
N ASP A 94 28.30 4.16 19.80
CA ASP A 94 29.41 3.22 19.80
C ASP A 94 29.26 2.18 20.93
N VAL A 95 28.75 1.00 20.60
CA VAL A 95 28.68 -0.18 21.49
C VAL A 95 28.89 -1.45 20.68
N ASP A 96 29.66 -2.37 21.25
CA ASP A 96 30.22 -3.59 20.65
C ASP A 96 29.43 -4.20 19.47
N GLU A 97 29.97 -4.01 18.27
CA GLU A 97 29.32 -4.30 16.98
C GLU A 97 28.84 -5.76 16.87
N ALA A 98 29.62 -6.72 17.37
CA ALA A 98 29.33 -8.15 17.24
C ALA A 98 28.03 -8.57 17.97
N VAL A 99 27.80 -8.05 19.18
CA VAL A 99 26.59 -8.37 19.97
C VAL A 99 25.38 -7.63 19.38
N ARG A 100 25.57 -6.36 18.98
CA ARG A 100 24.55 -5.56 18.31
C ARG A 100 24.04 -6.22 17.03
N ALA A 101 24.94 -6.64 16.13
CA ALA A 101 24.58 -7.10 14.79
C ALA A 101 23.56 -8.25 14.84
N HIS A 102 23.78 -9.22 15.72
CA HIS A 102 22.91 -10.39 15.87
C HIS A 102 21.56 -10.08 16.54
N ILE A 103 21.48 -9.08 17.43
CA ILE A 103 20.20 -8.65 18.02
C ILE A 103 19.41 -7.80 17.01
N ASN A 104 20.07 -6.81 16.40
CA ASN A 104 19.43 -5.91 15.45
C ASN A 104 18.91 -6.68 14.22
N ILE A 105 19.68 -7.64 13.67
CA ILE A 105 19.24 -8.40 12.49
C ILE A 105 17.99 -9.24 12.76
N LYS A 106 17.75 -9.71 14.00
CA LYS A 106 16.50 -10.41 14.35
C LYS A 106 15.32 -9.45 14.42
N VAL A 107 15.47 -8.30 15.08
CA VAL A 107 14.40 -7.28 15.19
C VAL A 107 14.09 -6.68 13.81
N LEU A 108 15.12 -6.38 13.02
CA LEU A 108 15.04 -5.96 11.62
C LEU A 108 14.26 -6.97 10.77
N ARG A 109 14.60 -8.26 10.87
CA ARG A 109 13.97 -9.32 10.08
C ARG A 109 12.51 -9.56 10.46
N PHE A 110 12.17 -9.52 11.76
CA PHE A 110 10.77 -9.58 12.21
C PHE A 110 9.98 -8.32 11.84
N GLY A 111 10.57 -7.12 11.97
CA GLY A 111 9.94 -5.87 11.58
C GLY A 111 9.69 -5.77 10.07
N MET A 112 10.69 -6.11 9.26
CA MET A 112 10.56 -6.15 7.80
C MET A 112 9.51 -7.17 7.36
N LEU A 113 9.48 -8.37 7.96
CA LEU A 113 8.46 -9.38 7.67
C LEU A 113 7.04 -8.93 8.09
N GLY A 114 6.90 -8.33 9.28
CA GLY A 114 5.63 -7.79 9.77
C GLY A 114 5.10 -6.63 8.92
N SER A 115 5.99 -5.74 8.48
CA SER A 115 5.69 -4.67 7.51
C SER A 115 5.29 -5.26 6.15
N ALA A 116 6.04 -6.23 5.62
CA ALA A 116 5.72 -6.86 4.34
C ALA A 116 4.35 -7.55 4.37
N ILE A 117 4.04 -8.33 5.41
CA ILE A 117 2.72 -8.94 5.61
C ILE A 117 1.62 -7.87 5.74
N GLY A 118 1.87 -6.80 6.52
CA GLY A 118 0.94 -5.67 6.63
C GLY A 118 0.64 -5.03 5.28
N SER A 119 1.65 -4.69 4.49
CA SER A 119 1.48 -4.14 3.14
C SER A 119 0.75 -5.11 2.19
N VAL A 120 1.04 -6.41 2.25
CA VAL A 120 0.33 -7.43 1.44
C VAL A 120 -1.16 -7.48 1.80
N MET A 121 -1.50 -7.53 3.09
CA MET A 121 -2.90 -7.50 3.54
C MET A 121 -3.60 -6.20 3.17
N GLY A 122 -2.92 -5.05 3.33
CA GLY A 122 -3.41 -3.74 2.90
C GLY A 122 -3.75 -3.71 1.41
N CYS A 123 -2.84 -4.19 0.55
CA CYS A 123 -3.05 -4.26 -0.90
C CYS A 123 -4.27 -5.14 -1.27
N ILE A 124 -4.48 -6.26 -0.59
CA ILE A 124 -5.61 -7.16 -0.84
C ILE A 124 -6.93 -6.47 -0.44
N PHE A 125 -7.02 -5.86 0.74
CA PHE A 125 -8.23 -5.15 1.16
C PHE A 125 -8.53 -3.91 0.31
N LEU A 126 -7.51 -3.17 -0.14
CA LEU A 126 -7.68 -2.04 -1.05
C LEU A 126 -8.16 -2.51 -2.43
N MET A 127 -7.63 -3.61 -2.97
CA MET A 127 -8.12 -4.22 -4.20
C MET A 127 -9.62 -4.57 -4.09
N LEU A 128 -10.03 -5.20 -2.99
CA LEU A 128 -11.44 -5.53 -2.74
C LEU A 128 -12.33 -4.28 -2.62
N SER A 129 -11.85 -3.23 -1.95
CA SER A 129 -12.58 -1.95 -1.89
C SER A 129 -12.77 -1.34 -3.28
N MET A 130 -11.73 -1.34 -4.12
CA MET A 130 -11.82 -0.79 -5.47
C MET A 130 -12.68 -1.65 -6.42
N VAL A 131 -12.82 -2.95 -6.17
CA VAL A 131 -13.84 -3.78 -6.84
C VAL A 131 -15.25 -3.35 -6.44
N ASN A 132 -15.51 -3.09 -5.15
CA ASN A 132 -16.80 -2.55 -4.70
C ASN A 132 -17.09 -1.16 -5.31
N VAL A 133 -16.08 -0.30 -5.48
CA VAL A 133 -16.21 0.99 -6.19
C VAL A 133 -16.62 0.78 -7.66
N ILE A 134 -16.04 -0.23 -8.32
CA ILE A 134 -16.39 -0.59 -9.71
C ILE A 134 -17.85 -1.07 -9.79
N GLU A 135 -18.31 -1.93 -8.86
CA GLU A 135 -19.71 -2.38 -8.85
C GLU A 135 -20.69 -1.22 -8.60
N ILE A 136 -20.35 -0.27 -7.73
CA ILE A 136 -21.17 0.94 -7.48
C ILE A 136 -21.21 1.88 -8.70
N ARG A 137 -20.17 1.90 -9.54
CA ARG A 137 -20.10 2.81 -10.71
C ARG A 137 -20.61 2.19 -12.01
N LEU A 138 -20.46 0.88 -12.18
CA LEU A 138 -20.69 0.15 -13.45
C LEU A 138 -21.67 -1.03 -13.31
N GLY A 139 -22.24 -1.25 -12.13
CA GLY A 139 -23.22 -2.29 -11.85
C GLY A 139 -22.60 -3.58 -11.30
N LEU A 140 -23.44 -4.36 -10.62
CA LEU A 140 -23.08 -5.66 -10.06
C LEU A 140 -22.49 -6.59 -11.12
N LEU A 141 -21.37 -7.25 -10.82
CA LEU A 141 -20.69 -8.19 -11.73
C LEU A 141 -21.62 -9.33 -12.20
N SER A 142 -22.62 -9.68 -11.37
CA SER A 142 -23.68 -10.65 -11.68
C SER A 142 -24.55 -10.27 -12.89
N CYS A 143 -24.68 -8.97 -13.21
CA CYS A 143 -25.40 -8.50 -14.39
C CYS A 143 -24.62 -8.74 -15.70
N GLY A 144 -23.33 -9.09 -15.62
CA GLY A 144 -22.49 -9.46 -16.76
C GLY A 144 -21.95 -8.27 -17.57
N SER A 145 -21.97 -7.05 -17.02
CA SER A 145 -21.53 -5.85 -17.72
C SER A 145 -20.09 -5.97 -18.20
N LYS A 146 -19.88 -5.94 -19.52
CA LYS A 146 -18.55 -6.09 -20.14
C LYS A 146 -17.57 -5.00 -19.71
N ALA A 147 -18.07 -3.82 -19.31
CA ALA A 147 -17.28 -2.74 -18.76
C ALA A 147 -16.78 -3.07 -17.34
N ALA A 148 -17.69 -3.41 -16.42
CA ALA A 148 -17.34 -3.78 -15.03
C ALA A 148 -16.38 -4.98 -15.00
N VAL A 149 -16.70 -6.06 -15.72
CA VAL A 149 -15.86 -7.28 -15.78
C VAL A 149 -14.47 -6.98 -16.33
N ARG A 150 -14.35 -6.16 -17.39
CA ARG A 150 -13.05 -5.77 -17.94
C ARG A 150 -12.25 -4.89 -16.99
N ALA A 151 -12.91 -3.93 -16.32
CA ALA A 151 -12.27 -3.04 -15.34
C ALA A 151 -11.69 -3.85 -14.15
N VAL A 152 -12.49 -4.73 -13.55
CA VAL A 152 -12.04 -5.63 -12.47
C VAL A 152 -10.90 -6.55 -12.96
N ALA A 153 -11.02 -7.15 -14.14
CA ALA A 153 -9.95 -7.99 -14.68
C ALA A 153 -8.63 -7.22 -14.87
N THR A 154 -8.67 -5.99 -15.40
CA THR A 154 -7.46 -5.15 -15.52
C THR A 154 -6.89 -4.71 -14.18
N LEU A 155 -7.75 -4.38 -13.20
CA LEU A 155 -7.29 -3.99 -11.87
C LEU A 155 -6.64 -5.15 -11.13
N THR A 156 -7.31 -6.30 -11.07
CA THR A 156 -6.81 -7.50 -10.38
C THR A 156 -5.51 -8.01 -11.00
N THR A 157 -5.38 -8.01 -12.33
CA THR A 157 -4.14 -8.44 -13.00
C THR A 157 -2.97 -7.49 -12.72
N LEU A 158 -3.18 -6.17 -12.82
CA LEU A 158 -2.14 -5.17 -12.51
C LEU A 158 -1.70 -5.27 -11.05
N VAL A 159 -2.64 -5.20 -10.10
CA VAL A 159 -2.33 -5.23 -8.66
C VAL A 159 -1.69 -6.57 -8.25
N SER A 160 -2.16 -7.70 -8.78
CA SER A 160 -1.54 -9.00 -8.50
C SER A 160 -0.13 -9.13 -9.06
N SER A 161 0.16 -8.56 -10.24
CA SER A 161 1.51 -8.56 -10.81
C SER A 161 2.49 -7.71 -9.99
N ALA A 162 2.06 -6.54 -9.51
CA ALA A 162 2.85 -5.70 -8.63
C ALA A 162 3.08 -6.36 -7.26
N LEU A 163 2.05 -7.01 -6.71
CA LEU A 163 2.12 -7.74 -5.44
C LEU A 163 3.07 -8.94 -5.53
N LEU A 164 3.08 -9.66 -6.66
CA LEU A 164 4.02 -10.75 -6.91
C LEU A 164 5.46 -10.25 -6.91
N VAL A 165 5.76 -9.18 -7.66
CA VAL A 165 7.11 -8.56 -7.70
C VAL A 165 7.53 -8.08 -6.31
N TYR A 166 6.62 -7.47 -5.54
CA TYR A 166 6.87 -7.06 -4.16
C TYR A 166 7.22 -8.25 -3.25
N ILE A 167 6.42 -9.32 -3.28
CA ILE A 167 6.65 -10.52 -2.47
C ILE A 167 7.97 -11.20 -2.87
N THR A 168 8.26 -11.37 -4.16
CA THR A 168 9.53 -11.95 -4.62
C THR A 168 10.73 -11.10 -4.17
N THR A 169 10.63 -9.77 -4.24
CA THR A 169 11.70 -8.86 -3.79
C THR A 169 11.90 -8.93 -2.27
N ALA A 170 10.80 -8.95 -1.50
CA ALA A 170 10.85 -9.05 -0.04
C ALA A 170 11.39 -10.41 0.43
N VAL A 171 11.04 -11.51 -0.24
CA VAL A 171 11.61 -12.85 0.03
C VAL A 171 13.09 -12.91 -0.35
N TYR A 172 13.50 -12.31 -1.47
CA TYR A 172 14.91 -12.24 -1.87
C TYR A 172 15.75 -11.50 -0.80
N ALA A 173 15.33 -10.30 -0.41
CA ALA A 173 15.98 -9.49 0.63
C ALA A 173 15.81 -10.03 2.08
N PHE A 174 15.10 -11.15 2.25
CA PHE A 174 15.00 -11.91 3.50
C PHE A 174 15.87 -13.17 3.47
N MET A 175 16.28 -13.62 2.29
CA MET A 175 17.08 -14.84 2.06
C MET A 175 18.56 -14.55 1.80
N HIS A 176 18.91 -13.33 1.42
CA HIS A 176 20.25 -12.86 1.05
C HIS A 176 20.56 -11.50 1.71
#